data_AF-A0A0W8DB18-F1
#
_entry.id   AF-A0A0W8DB18-F1
#
_cell.length_a   1.000
_cell.length_b   1.000
_cell.length_c   1.000
_cell.angle_alpha   90.00
_cell.angle_beta   90.00
_cell.angle_gamma   90.00
#
_symmetry.space_group_name_H-M   'P 1'
#
loop_
_entity.id
_entity.type
_entity.pdbx_description
1 polymer ?
#
loop_
_entity_poly.entity_id
_entity_poly.type
_entity_poly.pdbx_seq_one_letter_code
_entity_poly.pdbx_strand_id
1 'polypeptide(L)'
;MSYRCSTKSVAERNKQIDSVKKSSSEIIPPDWGTYAKTIICTHGGKHRYRGKGKRPRQEVRPMGCMTQINVCVQLVSEQPSKFAVCVSKTALTHNHKLGLRSYKHYAANRMSVNGEVLETVDSLWKAGAKTKSILKFIVENSDSNPTPQDAQKSDSQHEKACARRDDALTSYKKWMLDFCAVPGNLGRIFVDSSNEKV
;
A
#
# COMPACT_ATOMS: atom_id res chain seq x y z
N MET A 1 -2.99 -4.62 11.32
CA MET A 1 -1.96 -4.29 12.35
C MET A 1 -1.11 -3.13 11.84
N SER A 2 -0.97 -2.07 12.63
CA SER A 2 -0.19 -0.90 12.21
C SER A 2 1.23 -1.22 12.62
N TYR A 3 2.08 -1.37 11.63
CA TYR A 3 3.49 -1.66 11.77
C TYR A 3 4.21 -0.80 10.75
N ARG A 4 5.48 -0.50 11.00
CA ARG A 4 6.32 0.03 9.93
C ARG A 4 6.97 -1.14 9.22
N CYS A 5 7.16 -0.96 7.94
CA CYS A 5 7.64 -1.99 7.05
C CYS A 5 8.82 -1.44 6.27
N SER A 6 9.86 -2.24 6.13
CA SER A 6 10.91 -2.04 5.13
C SER A 6 10.92 -3.25 4.21
N THR A 7 11.03 -3.01 2.91
CA THR A 7 11.01 -4.04 1.86
C THR A 7 12.31 -4.00 1.09
N LYS A 8 12.72 -5.16 0.59
CA LYS A 8 13.84 -5.28 -0.35
C LYS A 8 13.35 -5.96 -1.63
N SER A 9 13.72 -5.41 -2.78
CA SER A 9 13.21 -5.87 -4.06
C SER A 9 13.94 -7.11 -4.57
N VAL A 10 13.22 -7.98 -5.28
CA VAL A 10 13.82 -9.14 -5.96
C VAL A 10 14.87 -8.67 -6.97
N ALA A 11 14.57 -7.61 -7.72
CA ALA A 11 15.48 -7.05 -8.72
C ALA A 11 16.83 -6.62 -8.12
N GLU A 12 16.84 -5.94 -6.98
CA GLU A 12 18.08 -5.55 -6.30
C GLU A 12 18.85 -6.78 -5.79
N ARG A 13 18.16 -7.79 -5.25
CA ARG A 13 18.80 -9.02 -4.79
C ARG A 13 19.44 -9.79 -5.93
N ASN A 14 18.72 -10.01 -7.02
CA ASN A 14 19.24 -10.78 -8.15
C ASN A 14 20.45 -10.08 -8.76
N LYS A 15 20.41 -8.75 -8.93
CA LYS A 15 21.59 -7.96 -9.34
C LYS A 15 22.80 -8.15 -8.39
N GLN A 16 22.55 -8.23 -7.09
CA GLN A 16 23.62 -8.51 -6.11
C GLN A 16 24.19 -9.93 -6.27
N ILE A 17 23.33 -10.93 -6.47
CA ILE A 17 23.73 -12.32 -6.73
C ILE A 17 24.62 -12.38 -7.99
N ASP A 18 24.16 -11.78 -9.09
CA ASP A 18 24.90 -11.76 -10.36
C ASP A 18 26.27 -11.06 -10.25
N SER A 19 26.36 -10.02 -9.40
CA SER A 19 27.61 -9.28 -9.17
C SER A 19 28.65 -10.05 -8.36
N VAL A 20 28.23 -11.07 -7.60
CA VAL A 20 29.11 -11.88 -6.76
C VAL A 20 29.62 -13.08 -7.56
N LYS A 21 30.92 -13.10 -7.85
CA LYS A 21 31.55 -14.27 -8.49
C LYS A 21 31.37 -15.51 -7.60
N LYS A 22 30.61 -16.52 -8.09
CA LYS A 22 30.26 -17.79 -7.42
C LYS A 22 29.24 -17.70 -6.27
N SER A 23 28.12 -17.01 -6.47
CA SER A 23 26.98 -17.18 -5.56
C SER A 23 26.32 -18.55 -5.73
N SER A 24 26.11 -19.30 -4.65
CA SER A 24 25.30 -20.53 -4.63
C SER A 24 23.79 -20.27 -4.53
N SER A 25 23.39 -19.00 -4.45
CA SER A 25 21.98 -18.61 -4.28
C SER A 25 21.25 -18.62 -5.61
N GLU A 26 20.11 -19.31 -5.65
CA GLU A 26 19.25 -19.34 -6.83
C GLU A 26 18.53 -18.01 -7.06
N ILE A 27 18.30 -17.69 -8.35
CA ILE A 27 17.62 -16.49 -8.80
C ILE A 27 16.12 -16.61 -8.47
N ILE A 28 15.58 -15.60 -7.80
CA ILE A 28 14.14 -15.54 -7.52
C ILE A 28 13.43 -14.93 -8.75
N PRO A 29 12.25 -15.44 -9.15
CA PRO A 29 11.52 -14.86 -10.27
C PRO A 29 11.27 -13.34 -10.11
N PRO A 30 11.60 -12.51 -11.11
CA PRO A 30 11.55 -11.05 -10.99
C PRO A 30 10.13 -10.51 -10.76
N ASP A 31 9.11 -11.22 -11.23
CA ASP A 31 7.69 -10.82 -11.14
C ASP A 31 7.16 -10.76 -9.71
N TRP A 32 7.87 -11.36 -8.75
CA TRP A 32 7.44 -11.38 -7.34
C TRP A 32 7.62 -10.03 -6.64
N GLY A 33 8.39 -9.11 -7.23
CA GLY A 33 8.57 -7.73 -6.74
C GLY A 33 9.41 -7.61 -5.47
N THR A 34 8.96 -8.18 -4.34
CA THR A 34 9.62 -8.09 -3.02
C THR A 34 10.14 -9.45 -2.55
N TYR A 35 11.43 -9.55 -2.21
CA TYR A 35 12.01 -10.81 -1.70
C TYR A 35 12.05 -10.87 -0.17
N ALA A 36 12.16 -9.72 0.50
CA ALA A 36 12.27 -9.65 1.95
C ALA A 36 11.49 -8.47 2.51
N LYS A 37 10.90 -8.70 3.67
CA LYS A 37 10.09 -7.75 4.41
C LYS A 37 10.49 -7.76 5.88
N THR A 38 10.78 -6.58 6.40
CA THR A 38 11.05 -6.34 7.81
C THR A 38 9.89 -5.58 8.41
N ILE A 39 9.16 -6.23 9.31
CA ILE A 39 8.02 -5.69 10.04
C ILE A 39 8.52 -5.23 11.42
N ILE A 40 8.31 -3.97 11.77
CA ILE A 40 8.69 -3.42 13.07
C ILE A 40 7.50 -2.77 13.76
N CYS A 41 7.54 -2.72 15.09
CA CYS A 41 6.55 -2.00 15.87
C CYS A 41 6.45 -0.52 15.45
N THR A 42 5.24 0.05 15.49
CA THR A 42 5.00 1.49 15.29
C THR A 42 5.78 2.34 16.29
N HIS A 43 5.94 1.83 17.52
CA HIS A 43 6.74 2.45 18.57
C HIS A 43 8.23 2.11 18.48
N GLY A 44 8.68 1.42 17.44
CA GLY A 44 10.09 1.08 17.28
C GLY A 44 10.99 2.28 16.95
N GLY A 45 12.30 2.07 17.00
CA GLY A 45 13.28 3.08 16.60
C GLY A 45 13.38 4.28 17.55
N LYS A 46 14.30 5.19 17.23
CA LYS A 46 14.65 6.33 18.08
C LYS A 46 13.67 7.49 17.86
N HIS A 47 13.26 8.13 18.95
CA HIS A 47 12.50 9.38 18.89
C HIS A 47 13.36 10.45 18.19
N ARG A 48 12.85 11.03 17.10
CA ARG A 48 13.49 12.15 16.41
C ARG A 48 12.74 13.44 16.75
N TYR A 49 13.42 14.34 17.44
CA TYR A 49 12.89 15.67 17.73
C TYR A 49 12.79 16.48 16.43
N ARG A 50 11.59 16.99 16.11
CA ARG A 50 11.32 17.75 14.87
C ARG A 50 10.97 19.23 15.11
N GLY A 51 11.27 19.77 16.30
CA GLY A 51 11.08 21.20 16.62
C GLY A 51 10.65 21.45 18.06
N LYS A 52 10.63 22.74 18.46
CA LYS A 52 10.34 23.21 19.84
C LYS A 52 8.86 23.21 20.24
N GLY A 53 7.95 22.97 19.30
CA GLY A 53 6.51 22.99 19.58
C GLY A 53 5.99 21.71 20.23
N LYS A 54 5.21 21.85 21.31
CA LYS A 54 4.39 20.76 21.85
C LYS A 54 3.08 20.69 21.05
N ARG A 55 2.87 19.63 20.26
CA ARG A 55 1.56 19.36 19.66
C ARG A 55 0.73 18.52 20.65
N PRO A 56 -0.50 18.92 21.00
CA PRO A 56 -1.31 18.24 22.02
C PRO A 56 -1.64 16.77 21.70
N ARG A 57 -1.64 16.37 20.43
CA ARG A 57 -2.16 15.07 19.97
C ARG A 57 -1.08 14.10 19.47
N GLN A 58 0.08 14.06 20.13
CA GLN A 58 1.22 13.25 19.68
C GLN A 58 1.47 12.05 20.61
N GLU A 59 0.44 11.20 20.80
CA GLU A 59 0.50 9.98 21.62
C GLU A 59 1.40 8.88 21.03
N VAL A 60 1.70 8.95 19.72
CA VAL A 60 2.44 7.92 19.01
C VAL A 60 3.88 8.36 18.79
N ARG A 61 4.68 8.33 19.87
CA ARG A 61 6.13 8.51 19.77
C ARG A 61 6.82 7.15 19.61
N PRO A 62 7.94 7.10 18.87
CA PRO A 62 8.90 6.01 18.98
C PRO A 62 9.34 5.85 20.44
N MET A 63 9.08 4.69 21.04
CA MET A 63 9.48 4.32 22.41
C MET A 63 10.72 3.43 22.42
N GLY A 64 11.47 3.36 21.31
CA GLY A 64 12.61 2.45 21.21
C GLY A 64 12.23 0.97 21.23
N CYS A 65 10.99 0.63 20.89
CA CYS A 65 10.55 -0.77 20.85
C CYS A 65 11.41 -1.58 19.86
N MET A 66 11.99 -2.68 20.34
CA MET A 66 12.90 -3.52 19.55
C MET A 66 12.19 -4.66 18.82
N THR A 67 10.86 -4.75 18.93
CA THR A 67 10.08 -5.79 18.27
C THR A 67 10.22 -5.70 16.77
N GLN A 68 10.63 -6.80 16.16
CA GLN A 68 10.93 -6.90 14.74
C GLN A 68 10.73 -8.34 14.27
N ILE A 69 10.13 -8.49 13.09
CA ILE A 69 10.01 -9.76 12.38
C ILE A 69 10.59 -9.55 10.99
N ASN A 70 11.64 -10.30 10.65
CA ASN A 70 12.20 -10.31 9.31
C ASN A 70 11.76 -11.58 8.60
N VAL A 71 11.21 -11.38 7.42
CA VAL A 71 10.70 -12.44 6.57
C VAL A 71 11.40 -12.33 5.23
N CYS A 72 11.87 -13.44 4.67
CA CYS A 72 12.45 -13.47 3.35
C CYS A 72 12.11 -14.76 2.61
N VAL A 73 12.12 -14.67 1.29
CA VAL A 73 12.03 -15.83 0.41
C VAL A 73 13.36 -16.57 0.42
N GLN A 74 13.29 -17.87 0.71
CA GLN A 74 14.41 -18.80 0.69
C GLN A 74 14.07 -20.02 -0.17
N LEU A 75 15.10 -20.58 -0.80
CA LEU A 75 15.01 -21.86 -1.49
C LEU A 75 14.97 -22.99 -0.45
N VAL A 76 14.02 -23.91 -0.58
CA VAL A 76 13.80 -25.04 0.33
C VAL A 76 14.09 -26.37 -0.35
N SER A 77 13.98 -26.44 -1.67
CA SER A 77 14.33 -27.62 -2.46
C SER A 77 14.89 -27.15 -3.80
N GLU A 78 15.96 -27.79 -4.28
CA GLU A 78 16.66 -27.42 -5.51
C GLU A 78 16.04 -28.09 -6.76
N GLN A 79 15.28 -29.19 -6.60
CA GLN A 79 14.72 -29.95 -7.73
C GLN A 79 13.33 -30.54 -7.43
N PRO A 80 12.25 -29.98 -8.01
CA PRO A 80 12.19 -28.66 -8.65
C PRO A 80 12.45 -27.55 -7.62
N SER A 81 12.94 -26.40 -8.07
CA SER A 81 13.20 -25.23 -7.23
C SER A 81 11.92 -24.80 -6.50
N LYS A 82 11.87 -25.05 -5.19
CA LYS A 82 10.74 -24.66 -4.32
C LYS A 82 11.19 -23.59 -3.38
N PHE A 83 10.55 -22.43 -3.46
CA PHE A 83 10.77 -21.33 -2.53
C PHE A 83 9.72 -21.34 -1.43
N ALA A 84 10.13 -20.96 -0.21
CA ALA A 84 9.22 -20.69 0.89
C ALA A 84 9.50 -19.34 1.51
N VAL A 85 8.49 -18.81 2.19
CA VAL A 85 8.58 -17.60 2.99
C VAL A 85 9.07 -18.00 4.38
N CYS A 86 10.31 -17.63 4.70
CA CYS A 86 10.97 -17.99 5.95
C CYS A 86 11.10 -16.79 6.87
N VAL A 87 10.85 -17.02 8.16
CA VAL A 87 11.11 -16.02 9.19
C VAL A 87 12.59 -16.12 9.58
N SER A 88 13.39 -15.14 9.18
CA SER A 88 14.84 -15.14 9.37
C SER A 88 15.29 -14.54 10.71
N LYS A 89 14.49 -13.63 11.28
CA LYS A 89 14.79 -13.02 12.59
C LYS A 89 13.50 -12.62 13.28
N THR A 90 13.40 -12.94 14.56
CA THR A 90 12.30 -12.51 15.42
C THR A 90 12.81 -11.90 16.71
N ALA A 91 12.33 -10.71 17.01
CA ALA A 91 12.31 -10.14 18.34
C ALA A 91 10.84 -9.84 18.65
N LEU A 92 10.23 -10.63 19.55
CA LEU A 92 8.79 -10.56 19.82
C LEU A 92 8.46 -9.80 21.10
N THR A 93 9.47 -9.52 21.94
CA THR A 93 9.28 -8.80 23.20
C THR A 93 8.98 -7.33 22.94
N HIS A 94 7.88 -6.84 23.50
CA HIS A 94 7.51 -5.44 23.50
C HIS A 94 7.91 -4.79 24.82
N ASN A 95 8.38 -3.54 24.76
CA ASN A 95 8.68 -2.70 25.93
C ASN A 95 7.52 -1.76 26.30
N HIS A 96 6.33 -2.01 25.74
CA HIS A 96 5.12 -1.24 25.99
C HIS A 96 3.91 -2.17 25.99
N LYS A 97 2.82 -1.72 26.60
CA LYS A 97 1.57 -2.48 26.61
C LYS A 97 1.03 -2.62 25.18
N LEU A 98 0.63 -3.84 24.85
CA LEU A 98 -0.22 -4.13 23.70
C LEU A 98 -1.67 -4.07 24.16
N GLY A 99 -2.53 -3.43 23.38
CA GLY A 99 -3.94 -3.29 23.74
C GLY A 99 -4.80 -3.16 22.50
N LEU A 100 -5.99 -3.78 22.55
CA LEU A 100 -6.96 -3.72 21.47
C LEU A 100 -7.39 -2.29 21.15
N ARG A 101 -7.50 -1.43 22.18
CA ARG A 101 -7.80 -0.01 22.01
C ARG A 101 -6.73 0.70 21.16
N SER A 102 -5.45 0.50 21.49
CA SER A 102 -4.33 1.07 20.74
C SER A 102 -4.28 0.50 19.32
N TYR A 103 -4.59 -0.78 19.14
CA TYR A 103 -4.72 -1.41 17.83
C TYR A 103 -5.80 -0.72 16.97
N LYS A 104 -7.03 -0.58 17.50
CA LYS A 104 -8.14 0.10 16.82
C LYS A 104 -7.93 1.60 16.64
N HIS A 105 -6.95 2.22 17.30
CA HIS A 105 -6.66 3.64 17.16
C HIS A 105 -5.83 3.98 15.89
N TYR A 106 -5.20 3.01 15.24
CA TYR A 106 -4.46 3.30 14.00
C TYR A 106 -5.37 3.30 12.78
N ALA A 107 -5.32 4.36 11.96
CA ALA A 107 -6.10 4.47 10.72
C ALA A 107 -5.90 3.27 9.78
N ALA A 108 -4.65 2.80 9.62
CA ALA A 108 -4.34 1.61 8.81
C ALA A 108 -5.02 0.32 9.32
N ASN A 109 -5.38 0.25 10.61
CA ASN A 109 -6.12 -0.87 11.17
C ASN A 109 -7.63 -0.66 11.06
N ARG A 110 -8.10 0.59 11.22
CA ARG A 110 -9.52 0.93 11.07
C ARG A 110 -10.02 0.83 9.64
N MET A 111 -9.11 0.90 8.67
CA MET A 111 -9.37 0.78 7.23
C MET A 111 -8.79 -0.52 6.64
N SER A 112 -8.52 -1.52 7.47
CA SER A 112 -8.02 -2.83 7.02
C SER A 112 -9.19 -3.64 6.45
N VAL A 113 -9.66 -3.24 5.28
CA VAL A 113 -10.79 -3.83 4.58
C VAL A 113 -10.28 -4.90 3.60
N ASN A 114 -11.01 -6.01 3.47
CA ASN A 114 -10.69 -7.07 2.51
C ASN A 114 -10.81 -6.56 1.06
N GLY A 115 -10.08 -7.19 0.12
CA GLY A 115 -10.04 -6.76 -1.29
C GLY A 115 -11.43 -6.64 -1.95
N GLU A 116 -12.29 -7.62 -1.74
CA GLU A 116 -13.66 -7.65 -2.27
C GLU A 116 -14.52 -6.47 -1.78
N VAL A 117 -14.46 -6.16 -0.48
CA VAL A 117 -15.19 -5.05 0.12
C VAL A 117 -14.61 -3.71 -0.37
N LEU A 118 -13.29 -3.63 -0.61
CA LEU A 118 -12.65 -2.45 -1.20
C LEU A 118 -13.11 -2.17 -2.62
N GLU A 119 -13.28 -3.19 -3.46
CA GLU A 119 -13.80 -3.02 -4.84
C GLU A 119 -15.24 -2.49 -4.85
N THR A 120 -16.07 -3.00 -3.93
CA THR A 120 -17.44 -2.50 -3.76
C THR A 120 -17.44 -1.06 -3.26
N VAL A 121 -16.58 -0.73 -2.30
CA VAL A 121 -16.40 0.63 -1.78
C VAL A 121 -15.95 1.58 -2.90
N ASP A 122 -15.00 1.19 -3.74
CA ASP A 122 -14.55 1.97 -4.91
C ASP A 122 -15.70 2.22 -5.90
N SER A 123 -16.54 1.21 -6.13
CA SER A 123 -17.75 1.35 -6.95
C SER A 123 -18.76 2.32 -6.33
N LEU A 124 -18.93 2.29 -5.01
CA LEU A 124 -19.77 3.24 -4.28
C LEU A 124 -19.21 4.68 -4.35
N TRP A 125 -17.88 4.85 -4.30
CA TRP A 125 -17.23 6.14 -4.53
C TRP A 125 -17.52 6.68 -5.92
N LYS A 126 -17.36 5.85 -6.95
CA LYS A 126 -17.65 6.19 -8.35
C LYS A 126 -19.11 6.54 -8.58
N ALA A 127 -20.02 5.85 -7.88
CA ALA A 127 -21.45 6.13 -7.94
C ALA A 127 -21.87 7.40 -7.16
N GLY A 128 -20.95 8.07 -6.46
CA GLY A 128 -21.25 9.26 -5.67
C GLY A 128 -22.05 8.96 -4.40
N ALA A 129 -21.93 7.74 -3.86
CA ALA A 129 -22.61 7.38 -2.62
C ALA A 129 -22.12 8.25 -1.45
N LYS A 130 -23.04 8.57 -0.53
CA LYS A 130 -22.71 9.40 0.64
C LYS A 130 -21.72 8.68 1.54
N THR A 131 -20.72 9.41 2.06
CA THR A 131 -19.70 8.90 2.99
C THR A 131 -20.29 8.10 4.17
N LYS A 132 -21.43 8.52 4.73
CA LYS A 132 -22.13 7.79 5.81
C LYS A 132 -22.58 6.38 5.39
N SER A 133 -23.07 6.25 4.15
CA SER A 133 -23.53 4.97 3.60
C SER A 133 -22.35 4.03 3.36
N ILE A 134 -21.25 4.57 2.84
CA ILE A 134 -20.02 3.81 2.59
C ILE A 134 -19.40 3.33 3.90
N LEU A 135 -19.38 4.18 4.93
CA LEU A 135 -18.90 3.79 6.26
C LEU A 135 -19.76 2.68 6.88
N LYS A 136 -21.08 2.81 6.78
CA LYS A 136 -22.01 1.77 7.25
C LYS A 136 -21.73 0.44 6.55
N PHE A 137 -21.58 0.47 5.22
CA PHE A 137 -21.24 -0.71 4.43
C PHE A 137 -19.93 -1.37 4.89
N ILE A 138 -18.87 -0.58 5.14
CA ILE A 138 -17.59 -1.12 5.62
C ILE A 138 -17.74 -1.80 6.98
N VAL A 139 -18.50 -1.21 7.91
CA VAL A 139 -18.73 -1.78 9.25
C VAL A 139 -19.57 -3.05 9.18
N GLU A 140 -20.56 -3.12 8.29
CA GLU A 140 -21.44 -4.28 8.15
C GLU A 140 -20.78 -5.46 7.42
N ASN A 141 -19.78 -5.19 6.58
CA ASN A 141 -19.14 -6.20 5.72
C ASN A 141 -17.68 -6.49 6.10
N SER A 142 -17.16 -5.95 7.21
CA SER A 142 -15.79 -6.23 7.67
C SER A 142 -15.59 -5.97 9.17
N ASP A 143 -14.50 -6.49 9.73
CA ASP A 143 -14.07 -6.20 11.11
C ASP A 143 -13.49 -4.79 11.31
N SER A 144 -13.58 -3.95 10.26
CA SER A 144 -13.09 -2.57 10.29
C SER A 144 -14.00 -1.67 11.11
N ASN A 145 -13.41 -0.67 11.75
CA ASN A 145 -14.14 0.34 12.51
C ASN A 145 -13.71 1.74 12.03
N PRO A 146 -14.02 2.10 10.78
CA PRO A 146 -13.59 3.35 10.18
C PRO A 146 -14.25 4.55 10.87
N THR A 147 -13.49 5.64 11.02
CA THR A 147 -14.04 6.92 11.51
C THR A 147 -14.43 7.82 10.33
N PRO A 148 -15.29 8.83 10.53
CA PRO A 148 -15.61 9.80 9.49
C PRO A 148 -14.39 10.49 8.86
N GLN A 149 -13.33 10.68 9.65
CA GLN A 149 -12.06 11.25 9.16
C GLN A 149 -11.31 10.29 8.23
N ASP A 150 -11.38 8.98 8.48
CA ASP A 150 -10.73 7.99 7.64
C ASP A 150 -11.41 7.92 6.28
N ALA A 151 -12.75 7.99 6.27
CA ALA A 151 -13.56 8.08 5.06
C ALA A 151 -13.15 9.32 4.25
N GLN A 152 -13.35 10.52 4.77
CA GLN A 152 -13.00 11.79 4.09
C GLN A 152 -11.59 11.81 3.48
N LYS A 153 -10.62 11.21 4.17
CA LYS A 153 -9.26 11.07 3.64
C LYS A 153 -9.21 10.15 2.42
N SER A 154 -9.85 8.99 2.48
CA SER A 154 -10.00 8.07 1.35
C SER A 154 -10.77 8.72 0.19
N ASP A 155 -11.85 9.45 0.45
CA ASP A 155 -12.65 10.16 -0.57
C ASP A 155 -11.75 11.17 -1.30
N SER A 156 -11.05 12.02 -0.54
CA SER A 156 -10.13 13.00 -1.09
C SER A 156 -8.99 12.34 -1.89
N GLN A 157 -8.53 11.16 -1.47
CA GLN A 157 -7.52 10.41 -2.21
C GLN A 157 -8.08 9.85 -3.53
N HIS A 158 -9.30 9.30 -3.52
CA HIS A 158 -10.00 8.83 -4.71
C HIS A 158 -10.28 9.98 -5.68
N GLU A 159 -10.79 11.11 -5.20
CA GLU A 159 -11.04 12.31 -6.00
C GLU A 159 -9.76 12.84 -6.65
N LYS A 160 -8.65 12.93 -5.89
CA LYS A 160 -7.34 13.30 -6.44
C LYS A 160 -6.83 12.30 -7.48
N ALA A 161 -7.10 11.01 -7.30
CA ALA A 161 -6.73 9.99 -8.28
C ALA A 161 -7.57 10.11 -9.56
N CYS A 162 -8.87 10.40 -9.44
CA CYS A 162 -9.76 10.69 -10.56
C CYS A 162 -9.30 11.93 -11.32
N ALA A 163 -9.06 13.04 -10.62
CA ALA A 163 -8.60 14.30 -11.22
C ALA A 163 -7.27 14.11 -11.98
N ARG A 164 -6.29 13.39 -11.42
CA ARG A 164 -5.03 13.08 -12.12
C ARG A 164 -5.23 12.26 -13.40
N ARG A 165 -6.18 11.34 -13.40
CA ARG A 165 -6.51 10.53 -14.57
C ARG A 165 -7.21 11.37 -15.64
N ASP A 166 -8.10 12.25 -15.23
CA ASP A 166 -8.79 13.18 -16.13
C ASP A 166 -7.82 14.21 -16.72
N ASP A 167 -6.87 14.72 -15.94
CA ASP A 167 -5.77 15.58 -16.40
C ASP A 167 -4.88 14.86 -17.42
N ALA A 168 -4.55 13.59 -17.18
CA ALA A 168 -3.77 12.77 -18.10
C ALA A 168 -4.54 12.52 -19.41
N LEU A 169 -5.83 12.20 -19.35
CA LEU A 169 -6.70 12.04 -20.51
C LEU A 169 -6.84 13.35 -21.29
N THR A 170 -6.98 14.49 -20.59
CA THR A 170 -7.10 15.81 -21.21
C THR A 170 -5.79 16.21 -21.90
N SER A 171 -4.65 15.96 -21.26
CA SER A 171 -3.32 16.19 -21.83
C SER A 171 -3.08 15.31 -23.06
N TYR A 172 -3.49 14.05 -23.02
CA TYR A 172 -3.39 13.12 -24.15
C TYR A 172 -4.30 13.54 -25.32
N LYS A 173 -5.55 13.93 -25.04
CA LYS A 173 -6.47 14.47 -26.06
C LYS A 173 -5.89 15.70 -26.74
N LYS A 174 -5.33 16.64 -25.95
CA LYS A 174 -4.68 17.83 -26.48
C LYS A 174 -3.50 17.47 -27.39
N TRP A 175 -2.62 16.57 -26.94
CA TRP A 175 -1.49 16.11 -27.75
C TRP A 175 -1.95 15.44 -29.06
N MET A 176 -3.01 14.64 -29.02
CA MET A 176 -3.58 14.01 -30.23
C MET A 176 -4.13 15.03 -31.23
N LEU A 177 -4.76 16.11 -30.76
CA LEU A 177 -5.21 17.20 -31.61
C LEU A 177 -4.02 17.91 -32.28
N ASP A 178 -2.97 18.21 -31.52
CA ASP A 178 -1.75 18.83 -32.04
C ASP A 178 -1.04 17.91 -33.06
N PHE A 179 -1.03 16.60 -32.80
CA PHE A 179 -0.44 15.60 -33.70
C PHE A 179 -1.19 15.50 -35.04
N CYS A 180 -2.53 15.54 -35.00
CA CYS A 180 -3.38 15.47 -36.20
C CYS A 180 -3.43 16.79 -37.00
N ALA A 181 -2.97 17.91 -36.42
CA ALA A 181 -2.88 19.19 -37.12
C ALA A 181 -1.80 19.20 -38.22
N VAL A 182 -0.87 18.23 -38.21
CA VAL A 182 0.15 18.07 -39.25
C VAL A 182 -0.44 17.26 -40.43
N PRO A 183 -0.44 17.81 -41.67
CA PRO A 183 -0.96 17.12 -42.84
C PRO A 183 -0.30 15.75 -43.05
N GLY A 184 -1.12 14.70 -43.18
CA GLY A 184 -0.66 13.31 -43.33
C GLY A 184 -0.75 12.47 -42.05
N ASN A 185 -0.97 13.09 -40.88
CA ASN A 185 -1.18 12.37 -39.63
C ASN A 185 -2.67 12.06 -39.41
N LEU A 186 -2.96 10.83 -38.95
CA LEU A 186 -4.30 10.39 -38.55
C LEU A 186 -4.24 9.74 -37.17
N GLY A 187 -5.00 10.27 -36.21
CA GLY A 187 -5.18 9.71 -34.87
C GLY A 187 -6.64 9.38 -34.59
N ARG A 188 -6.90 8.25 -33.92
CA ARG A 188 -8.22 7.87 -33.41
C ARG A 188 -8.12 7.57 -31.92
N ILE A 189 -9.04 8.12 -31.14
CA ILE A 189 -9.14 7.86 -29.71
C ILE A 189 -10.40 7.02 -29.48
N PHE A 190 -10.23 5.88 -28.83
CA PHE A 190 -11.33 5.09 -28.31
C PHE A 190 -11.44 5.36 -26.80
N VAL A 191 -12.63 5.73 -26.34
CA VAL A 191 -12.93 5.91 -24.91
C VAL A 191 -14.06 4.95 -24.57
N ASP A 192 -13.82 4.01 -23.66
CA ASP A 192 -14.88 3.14 -23.14
C ASP A 192 -15.80 3.94 -22.23
N SER A 193 -16.99 4.27 -22.73
CA SER A 193 -18.08 4.85 -21.95
C SER A 193 -18.79 3.76 -21.14
N SER A 194 -18.26 3.45 -19.96
CA SER A 194 -18.99 2.66 -18.96
C SER A 194 -20.00 3.55 -18.23
N ASN A 195 -21.07 3.96 -18.91
CA ASN A 195 -22.32 4.46 -18.31
C ASN A 195 -23.41 4.66 -19.38
N GLU A 196 -24.13 3.60 -19.72
CA GLU A 196 -25.52 3.72 -20.15
C GLU A 196 -26.39 3.16 -19.02
N LYS A 197 -27.11 4.07 -18.35
CA LYS A 197 -28.17 3.72 -17.42
C LYS A 197 -29.41 3.40 -18.24
N VAL A 198 -29.96 2.20 -18.06
CA VAL A 198 -31.34 1.85 -18.41
C VAL A 198 -32.26 2.36 -17.30
#